data_AF-A0A8R7TJP8-F1
#
_entry.id   AF-A0A8R7TJP8-F1
#
_cell.length_a   1.000
_cell.length_b   1.000
_cell.length_c   1.000
_cell.angle_alpha   90.00
_cell.angle_beta   90.00
_cell.angle_gamma   90.00
#
_symmetry.space_group_name_H-M   'P 1'
#
loop_
_entity.id
_entity.type
_entity.pdbx_description
1 polymer ?
#
loop_
_entity_poly.entity_id
_entity_poly.type
_entity_poly.pdbx_seq_one_letter_code
_entity_poly.pdbx_strand_id
1 'polypeptide(L)'
;MHTRSDTANASETKVTLARTWYKALWATLCQPLLQTLVPYFVLGLVIFLPFRGLLAVAGATGTQLYWLLPVFWAVSGLAAMATCAAAKWVLVGVRGEGDAVHIWAPQVFLDTVWQAIRTATAEYFAELTCGSVLFAAWMRTMGSSVAVADGVYVDSMGALLNPEMVHLERGASVGHNALLFGHVYEGEAGKVKFGRVHVGEDGFVGSRAVAMPGVKVEDGGYLGALCLAMKEEIVRHKL
;
A
#
# COMPACT_ATOMS: atom_id res chain seq x y z
N MET A 1 -50.49 25.92 27.99
CA MET A 1 -49.17 26.42 28.42
C MET A 1 -48.36 25.20 28.85
N HIS A 2 -47.68 24.54 27.91
CA HIS A 2 -46.81 23.39 28.19
C HIS A 2 -45.45 23.70 27.56
N THR A 3 -44.54 24.21 28.38
CA THR A 3 -43.15 24.46 28.01
C THR A 3 -42.41 23.13 28.07
N ARG A 4 -42.22 22.52 26.90
CA ARG A 4 -41.32 21.38 26.73
C ARG A 4 -39.90 21.95 26.67
N SER A 5 -39.17 21.86 27.78
CA SER A 5 -37.77 22.24 27.86
C SER A 5 -36.94 21.22 27.10
N ASP A 6 -36.61 21.55 25.85
CA ASP A 6 -35.57 20.87 25.08
C ASP A 6 -34.22 21.13 25.76
N THR A 7 -33.89 20.32 26.76
CA THR A 7 -32.52 20.11 27.19
C THR A 7 -31.86 19.16 26.20
N ALA A 8 -31.64 19.68 24.99
CA ALA A 8 -30.76 19.06 24.03
C ALA A 8 -29.37 19.00 24.66
N ASN A 9 -28.89 17.78 24.91
CA ASN A 9 -27.50 17.48 25.19
C ASN A 9 -26.65 18.13 24.09
N ALA A 10 -26.14 19.34 24.35
CA ALA A 10 -24.98 19.87 23.67
C ALA A 10 -23.77 19.09 24.20
N SER A 11 -23.65 17.81 23.80
CA SER A 11 -22.35 17.17 23.78
C SER A 11 -21.53 18.00 22.81
N GLU A 12 -20.60 18.80 23.33
CA GLU A 12 -19.58 19.48 22.54
C GLU A 12 -19.14 18.54 21.42
N THR A 13 -19.37 18.93 20.17
CA THR A 13 -18.83 18.26 18.99
C THR A 13 -17.33 18.40 19.07
N LYS A 14 -16.70 17.57 19.90
CA LYS A 14 -15.26 17.58 20.17
C LYS A 14 -14.61 17.40 18.82
N VAL A 15 -13.87 18.41 18.36
CA VAL A 15 -13.17 18.36 17.08
C VAL A 15 -12.27 17.13 17.11
N THR A 16 -12.68 16.10 16.41
CA THR A 16 -12.14 14.73 16.48
C THR A 16 -10.77 14.59 15.83
N LEU A 17 -10.40 15.57 15.01
CA LEU A 17 -9.04 15.72 14.46
C LEU A 17 -8.14 16.60 15.34
N ALA A 18 -8.61 17.05 16.51
CA ALA A 18 -7.81 17.88 17.41
C ALA A 18 -6.50 17.18 17.79
N ARG A 19 -5.39 17.88 17.60
CA ARG A 19 -4.04 17.41 17.87
C ARG A 19 -3.36 18.36 18.84
N THR A 20 -2.51 17.81 19.68
CA THR A 20 -1.65 18.61 20.55
C THR A 20 -0.57 19.32 19.73
N TRP A 21 0.01 20.40 20.25
CA TRP A 21 1.06 21.16 19.57
C TRP A 21 2.26 20.28 19.20
N TYR A 22 2.65 19.33 20.06
CA TYR A 22 3.78 18.45 19.79
C TYR A 22 3.47 17.43 18.67
N LYS A 23 2.22 16.97 18.55
CA LYS A 23 1.78 16.10 17.44
C LYS A 23 1.80 16.87 16.11
N ALA A 24 1.39 18.13 16.14
CA ALA A 24 1.48 19.01 14.98
C ALA A 24 2.94 19.20 14.57
N LEU A 25 3.81 19.58 15.52
CA LEU A 25 5.24 19.76 15.28
C LEU A 25 5.90 18.50 14.72
N TRP A 26 5.59 17.34 15.29
CA TRP A 26 6.06 16.04 14.82
C TRP A 26 5.62 15.80 13.36
N ALA A 27 4.33 15.94 13.08
CA ALA A 27 3.77 15.66 11.77
C ALA A 27 4.28 16.62 10.68
N THR A 28 4.64 17.86 11.03
CA THR A 28 5.10 18.86 10.05
C THR A 28 6.62 18.89 9.86
N LEU A 29 7.41 18.49 10.86
CA LEU A 29 8.88 18.55 10.79
C LEU A 29 9.54 17.18 10.83
N CYS A 30 9.32 16.42 11.90
CA CYS A 30 10.02 15.16 12.12
C CYS A 30 9.56 14.07 11.13
N GLN A 31 8.25 13.97 10.90
CA GLN A 31 7.68 12.94 10.04
C GLN A 31 8.14 13.05 8.58
N PRO A 32 8.09 14.23 7.91
CA PRO A 32 8.56 14.35 6.52
C PRO A 32 10.06 14.09 6.39
N LEU A 33 10.87 14.53 7.36
CA LEU A 33 12.31 14.25 7.37
C LEU A 33 12.57 12.74 7.46
N LEU A 34 11.86 12.04 8.35
CA LEU A 34 11.97 10.59 8.47
C LEU A 34 11.55 9.88 7.18
N GLN A 35 10.42 10.28 6.60
CA GLN A 35 9.91 9.72 5.34
C GLN A 35 10.79 10.05 4.13
N THR A 36 11.57 11.12 4.17
CA THR A 36 12.53 11.43 3.11
C THR A 36 13.82 10.66 3.33
N LEU A 37 14.41 10.73 4.52
CA LEU A 37 15.75 10.19 4.77
C LEU A 37 15.77 8.66 4.88
N VAL A 38 14.80 8.06 5.57
CA VAL A 38 14.82 6.60 5.84
C VAL A 38 14.74 5.77 4.57
N PRO A 39 13.81 6.01 3.62
CA PRO A 39 13.71 5.20 2.41
C PRO A 39 14.99 5.20 1.59
N TYR A 40 15.57 6.37 1.31
CA TYR A 40 16.78 6.46 0.50
C TYR A 40 18.02 5.94 1.24
N PHE A 41 18.08 6.07 2.57
CA PHE A 41 19.15 5.48 3.35
C PHE A 41 19.09 3.94 3.34
N VAL A 42 17.91 3.37 3.58
CA VAL A 42 17.69 1.91 3.50
C VAL A 42 18.00 1.40 2.10
N LEU A 43 17.51 2.08 1.06
CA LEU A 43 17.78 1.72 -0.33
C LEU A 43 19.27 1.79 -0.65
N GLY A 44 19.97 2.84 -0.20
CA GLY A 44 21.42 2.97 -0.35
C GLY A 44 22.20 1.81 0.29
N LEU A 45 21.81 1.39 1.50
CA LEU A 45 22.43 0.24 2.18
C LEU A 45 22.18 -1.08 1.42
N VAL A 46 20.96 -1.28 0.92
CA VAL A 46 20.61 -2.48 0.14
C VAL A 46 21.39 -2.54 -1.17
N ILE A 47 21.54 -1.41 -1.86
CA ILE A 47 22.28 -1.31 -3.14
C ILE A 47 23.80 -1.48 -2.93
N PHE A 48 24.32 -1.04 -1.79
CA PHE A 48 25.76 -1.05 -1.51
C PHE A 48 26.38 -2.46 -1.57
N LEU A 49 25.69 -3.47 -1.04
CA LEU A 49 26.21 -4.84 -0.99
C LEU A 49 26.37 -5.47 -2.40
N PRO A 50 25.33 -5.49 -3.26
CA PRO A 50 25.46 -5.90 -4.67
C PRO A 50 26.49 -5.07 -5.42
N PHE A 51 26.58 -3.76 -5.16
CA PHE A 51 27.55 -2.90 -5.84
C PHE A 51 29.00 -3.25 -5.47
N ARG A 52 29.26 -3.54 -4.21
CA ARG A 52 30.57 -4.03 -3.78
C ARG A 52 30.90 -5.39 -4.40
N GLY A 53 29.92 -6.31 -4.46
CA GLY A 53 30.08 -7.60 -5.12
C GLY A 53 30.40 -7.47 -6.61
N LEU A 54 29.70 -6.58 -7.30
CA LEU A 54 29.93 -6.21 -8.70
C LEU A 54 31.39 -5.79 -8.95
N LEU A 55 31.91 -4.87 -8.13
CA LEU A 55 33.29 -4.38 -8.25
C LEU A 55 34.31 -5.51 -8.01
N ALA A 56 34.06 -6.39 -7.05
CA ALA A 56 34.93 -7.52 -6.76
C ALA A 56 34.98 -8.52 -7.92
N VAL A 57 33.82 -8.86 -8.51
CA VAL A 57 33.75 -9.77 -9.67
C VAL A 57 34.43 -9.17 -10.90
N ALA A 58 34.19 -7.88 -11.18
CA ALA A 58 34.85 -7.17 -12.28
C ALA A 58 36.38 -7.20 -12.12
N GLY A 59 36.88 -6.91 -10.92
CA GLY A 59 38.31 -6.93 -10.62
C GLY A 59 38.95 -8.33 -10.73
N ALA A 60 38.24 -9.38 -10.30
CA ALA A 60 38.76 -10.74 -10.33
C ALA A 60 38.77 -11.38 -11.74
N THR A 61 37.79 -11.03 -12.58
CA THR A 61 37.62 -11.65 -13.91
C THR A 61 38.16 -10.80 -15.05
N GLY A 62 38.51 -9.53 -14.79
CA GLY A 62 38.88 -8.57 -15.85
C GLY A 62 37.70 -8.16 -16.74
N THR A 63 36.47 -8.54 -16.37
CA THR A 63 35.26 -8.22 -17.13
C THR A 63 34.97 -6.72 -17.03
N GLN A 64 34.61 -6.09 -18.14
CA GLN A 64 34.22 -4.68 -18.15
C GLN A 64 32.91 -4.47 -17.39
N LEU A 65 32.87 -3.42 -16.57
CA LEU A 65 31.80 -3.17 -15.61
C LEU A 65 30.40 -3.12 -16.24
N TYR A 66 30.29 -2.56 -17.46
CA TYR A 66 29.00 -2.32 -18.11
C TYR A 66 28.24 -3.62 -18.44
N TRP A 67 28.93 -4.74 -18.66
CA TRP A 67 28.30 -6.05 -18.87
C TRP A 67 27.60 -6.59 -17.63
N LEU A 68 28.09 -6.18 -16.45
CA LEU A 68 27.59 -6.67 -15.17
C LEU A 68 26.50 -5.76 -14.58
N LEU A 69 26.30 -4.55 -15.13
CA LEU A 69 25.31 -3.58 -14.66
C LEU A 69 23.86 -4.11 -14.66
N PRO A 70 23.36 -4.81 -15.71
CA PRO A 70 21.99 -5.32 -15.69
C PRO A 70 21.76 -6.36 -14.59
N VAL A 71 22.74 -7.24 -14.37
CA VAL A 71 22.70 -8.26 -13.31
C VAL A 71 22.73 -7.59 -11.94
N PHE A 72 23.61 -6.62 -11.74
CA PHE A 72 23.66 -5.82 -10.52
C PHE A 72 22.30 -5.18 -10.23
N TRP A 73 21.72 -4.50 -11.21
CA TRP A 73 20.45 -3.78 -11.05
C TRP A 73 19.28 -4.72 -10.74
N ALA A 74 19.22 -5.89 -11.40
CA ALA A 74 18.21 -6.90 -11.09
C ALA A 74 18.37 -7.47 -9.66
N VAL A 75 19.60 -7.77 -9.24
CA VAL A 75 19.88 -8.31 -7.90
C VAL A 75 19.58 -7.28 -6.81
N SER A 76 20.01 -6.03 -6.97
CA SER A 76 19.71 -4.95 -6.03
C SER A 76 18.23 -4.61 -5.99
N GLY A 77 17.54 -4.66 -7.13
CA GLY A 77 16.09 -4.48 -7.24
C GLY A 77 15.30 -5.53 -6.46
N LEU A 78 15.60 -6.81 -6.66
CA LEU A 78 15.00 -7.90 -5.90
C LEU A 78 15.30 -7.80 -4.39
N ALA A 79 16.53 -7.42 -4.03
CA ALA A 79 16.91 -7.19 -2.63
C ALA A 79 16.13 -6.01 -2.00
N ALA A 80 15.88 -4.95 -2.78
CA ALA A 80 15.07 -3.82 -2.34
C ALA A 80 13.60 -4.22 -2.11
N MET A 81 13.01 -4.99 -3.02
CA MET A 81 11.65 -5.56 -2.85
C MET A 81 11.56 -6.43 -1.60
N ALA A 82 12.52 -7.33 -1.39
CA ALA A 82 12.56 -8.19 -0.20
C ALA A 82 12.70 -7.37 1.10
N THR A 83 13.53 -6.32 1.08
CA THR A 83 13.73 -5.42 2.22
C THR A 83 12.48 -4.60 2.52
N CYS A 84 11.77 -4.11 1.49
CA CYS A 84 10.49 -3.43 1.64
C CYS A 84 9.42 -4.34 2.26
N ALA A 85 9.37 -5.61 1.83
CA ALA A 85 8.47 -6.60 2.44
C ALA A 85 8.84 -6.85 3.91
N ALA A 86 10.13 -7.03 4.24
CA ALA A 86 10.56 -7.17 5.64
C ALA A 86 10.21 -5.94 6.48
N ALA A 87 10.44 -4.73 5.96
CA ALA A 87 10.09 -3.47 6.62
C ALA A 87 8.58 -3.36 6.90
N LYS A 88 7.73 -3.89 6.01
CA LYS A 88 6.27 -3.95 6.23
C LYS A 88 5.94 -4.68 7.52
N TRP A 89 6.52 -5.85 7.72
CA TRP A 89 6.26 -6.68 8.91
C TRP A 89 6.82 -6.07 10.19
N VAL A 90 7.98 -5.40 10.10
CA VAL A 90 8.63 -4.75 11.25
C VAL A 90 7.90 -3.47 11.68
N LEU A 91 7.49 -2.63 10.72
CA LEU A 91 6.94 -1.30 11.00
C LEU A 91 5.42 -1.31 11.16
N VAL A 92 4.71 -2.11 10.35
CA VAL A 92 3.24 -2.09 10.27
C VAL A 92 2.63 -3.35 10.87
N GLY A 93 3.22 -4.51 10.59
CA GLY A 93 2.69 -5.81 11.01
C GLY A 93 1.46 -6.24 10.21
N VAL A 94 0.49 -6.83 10.92
CA VAL A 94 -0.80 -7.28 10.36
C VAL A 94 -1.91 -6.40 10.89
N ARG A 95 -2.82 -6.01 10.00
CA ARG A 95 -4.09 -5.37 10.36
C ARG A 95 -5.25 -6.29 10.00
N GLY A 96 -6.23 -6.35 10.88
CA GLY A 96 -7.48 -7.07 10.69
C GLY A 96 -8.52 -6.22 9.98
N GLU A 97 -9.49 -6.88 9.36
CA GLU A 97 -10.68 -6.22 8.83
C GLU A 97 -11.56 -5.73 9.99
N GLY A 98 -12.03 -4.49 9.91
CA GLY A 98 -12.79 -3.85 11.00
C GLY A 98 -11.92 -3.22 12.09
N ASP A 99 -10.59 -3.37 12.02
CA ASP A 99 -9.68 -2.67 12.92
C ASP A 99 -9.86 -1.15 12.80
N ALA A 100 -9.73 -0.46 13.93
CA ALA A 100 -9.81 0.98 13.99
C ALA A 100 -8.70 1.56 14.86
N VAL A 101 -7.84 2.37 14.27
CA VAL A 101 -6.69 2.99 14.95
C VAL A 101 -6.86 4.50 14.94
N HIS A 102 -6.56 5.18 16.04
CA HIS A 102 -6.62 6.64 16.08
C HIS A 102 -5.57 7.26 15.14
N ILE A 103 -5.93 8.31 14.38
CA ILE A 103 -5.08 8.90 13.33
C ILE A 103 -3.72 9.38 13.84
N TRP A 104 -3.67 9.86 15.09
CA TRP A 104 -2.45 10.35 15.72
C TRP A 104 -1.67 9.26 16.49
N ALA A 105 -2.00 8.00 16.30
CA ALA A 105 -1.32 6.90 16.97
C ALA A 105 0.04 6.59 16.30
N PRO A 106 1.07 6.18 17.06
CA PRO A 106 2.38 5.81 16.52
C PRO A 106 2.31 4.82 15.35
N GLN A 107 1.36 3.90 15.38
CA GLN A 107 1.13 2.88 14.34
C GLN A 107 0.77 3.49 12.98
N VAL A 108 0.11 4.65 12.95
CA VAL A 108 -0.18 5.36 11.68
C VAL A 108 1.09 6.03 11.18
N PHE A 109 1.90 6.61 12.06
CA PHE A 109 3.17 7.20 11.65
C PHE A 109 4.16 6.15 11.11
N LEU A 110 4.27 4.98 11.75
CA LEU A 110 5.10 3.88 11.26
C LEU A 110 4.62 3.36 9.88
N ASP A 111 3.30 3.27 9.68
CA ASP A 111 2.72 2.93 8.38
C ASP A 111 3.15 3.93 7.31
N THR A 112 3.07 5.23 7.59
CA THR A 112 3.48 6.25 6.63
C THR A 112 5.01 6.26 6.35
N VAL A 113 5.86 5.78 7.27
CA VAL A 113 7.28 5.54 7.00
C VAL A 113 7.46 4.36 6.06
N TRP A 114 6.74 3.26 6.32
CA TRP A 114 6.75 2.10 5.42
C TRP A 114 6.25 2.47 4.02
N GLN A 115 5.20 3.27 3.90
CA GLN A 115 4.72 3.79 2.60
C GLN A 115 5.81 4.53 1.85
N ALA A 116 6.63 5.33 2.54
CA ALA A 116 7.73 6.03 1.91
C ALA A 116 8.83 5.06 1.42
N ILE A 117 9.14 4.00 2.19
CA ILE A 117 10.04 2.92 1.75
C ILE A 117 9.48 2.22 0.52
N ARG A 118 8.18 1.91 0.51
CA ARG A 118 7.48 1.28 -0.61
C ARG A 118 7.56 2.15 -1.86
N THR A 119 7.32 3.46 -1.76
CA THR A 119 7.41 4.41 -2.88
C THR A 119 8.84 4.44 -3.46
N ALA A 120 9.87 4.61 -2.63
CA ALA A 120 11.25 4.61 -3.12
C ALA A 120 11.64 3.25 -3.77
N THR A 121 11.12 2.14 -3.24
CA THR A 121 11.34 0.80 -3.82
C THR A 121 10.62 0.66 -5.17
N ALA A 122 9.43 1.25 -5.31
CA ALA A 122 8.67 1.28 -6.55
C ALA A 122 9.43 2.03 -7.65
N GLU A 123 9.83 3.27 -7.37
CA GLU A 123 10.59 4.13 -8.28
C GLU A 123 11.91 3.49 -8.72
N TYR A 124 12.57 2.75 -7.82
CA TYR A 124 13.85 2.12 -8.12
C TYR A 124 13.73 0.88 -9.02
N PHE A 125 12.74 0.02 -8.76
CA PHE A 125 12.65 -1.29 -9.43
C PHE A 125 11.23 -1.88 -9.46
N ALA A 126 10.46 -1.80 -8.37
CA ALA A 126 9.26 -2.62 -8.26
C ALA A 126 8.16 -2.23 -9.26
N GLU A 127 8.10 -0.99 -9.72
CA GLU A 127 7.12 -0.55 -10.73
C GLU A 127 7.29 -1.29 -12.07
N LEU A 128 8.52 -1.67 -12.43
CA LEU A 128 8.81 -2.46 -13.63
C LEU A 128 8.31 -3.91 -13.53
N THR A 129 8.01 -4.37 -12.32
CA THR A 129 7.50 -5.71 -12.08
C THR A 129 5.98 -5.77 -12.14
N CYS A 130 5.28 -4.63 -12.14
CA CYS A 130 3.83 -4.57 -12.29
C CYS A 130 3.35 -5.37 -13.51
N GLY A 131 2.22 -6.06 -13.36
CA GLY A 131 1.67 -6.95 -14.38
C GLY A 131 2.38 -8.31 -14.50
N SER A 132 3.41 -8.59 -13.69
CA SER A 132 4.12 -9.87 -13.68
C SER A 132 3.76 -10.76 -12.48
N VAL A 133 4.05 -12.05 -12.62
CA VAL A 133 3.94 -13.05 -11.53
C VAL A 133 4.83 -12.68 -10.34
N LEU A 134 5.98 -12.04 -10.58
CA LEU A 134 6.89 -11.59 -9.53
C LEU A 134 6.21 -10.54 -8.63
N PHE A 135 5.47 -9.60 -9.21
CA PHE A 135 4.76 -8.58 -8.44
C PHE A 135 3.64 -9.20 -7.61
N ALA A 136 2.83 -10.08 -8.20
CA ALA A 136 1.78 -10.79 -7.47
C ALA A 136 2.34 -11.65 -6.32
N ALA A 137 3.49 -12.31 -6.53
CA ALA A 137 4.20 -13.01 -5.46
C ALA A 137 4.68 -12.05 -4.36
N TRP A 138 5.24 -10.90 -4.73
CA TRP A 138 5.67 -9.88 -3.78
C TRP A 138 4.51 -9.32 -2.93
N MET A 139 3.33 -9.09 -3.54
CA MET A 139 2.12 -8.72 -2.81
C MET A 139 1.78 -9.74 -1.70
N ARG A 140 1.86 -11.05 -2.01
CA ARG A 140 1.64 -12.11 -1.01
C ARG A 140 2.65 -12.05 0.13
N THR A 141 3.92 -11.76 -0.15
CA THR A 141 4.93 -11.62 0.92
C THR A 141 4.61 -10.48 1.88
N MET A 142 3.82 -9.49 1.47
CA MET A 142 3.36 -8.39 2.31
C MET A 142 1.97 -8.63 2.92
N GLY A 143 1.33 -9.76 2.66
CA GLY A 143 0.07 -10.16 3.31
C GLY A 143 -1.18 -10.11 2.43
N SER A 144 -1.07 -9.74 1.15
CA SER A 144 -2.20 -9.85 0.22
C SER A 144 -2.60 -11.31 0.00
N SER A 145 -3.90 -11.57 -0.11
CA SER A 145 -4.41 -12.86 -0.56
C SER A 145 -4.55 -12.81 -2.08
N VAL A 146 -3.63 -13.46 -2.80
CA VAL A 146 -3.58 -13.43 -4.27
C VAL A 146 -3.42 -14.85 -4.81
N ALA A 147 -4.30 -15.24 -5.72
CA ALA A 147 -4.24 -16.50 -6.45
C ALA A 147 -3.17 -16.47 -7.57
N VAL A 148 -1.90 -16.36 -7.19
CA VAL A 148 -0.75 -16.13 -8.10
C VAL A 148 -0.62 -17.17 -9.22
N ALA A 149 -0.99 -18.42 -8.97
CA ALA A 149 -0.93 -19.49 -9.96
C ALA A 149 -2.14 -19.50 -10.92
N ASP A 150 -3.16 -18.70 -10.62
CA ASP A 150 -4.48 -18.78 -11.24
C ASP A 150 -4.76 -17.54 -12.12
N GLY A 151 -3.74 -17.02 -12.80
CA GLY A 151 -3.92 -15.99 -13.83
C GLY A 151 -4.19 -14.57 -13.33
N VAL A 152 -3.96 -14.28 -12.05
CA VAL A 152 -4.12 -12.91 -11.51
C VAL A 152 -3.16 -11.93 -12.17
N TYR A 153 -3.69 -10.79 -12.63
CA TYR A 153 -2.93 -9.69 -13.22
C TYR A 153 -3.07 -8.41 -12.40
N VAL A 154 -1.96 -7.83 -11.94
CA VAL A 154 -1.97 -6.59 -11.16
C VAL A 154 -0.95 -5.62 -11.71
N ASP A 155 -1.41 -4.61 -12.44
CA ASP A 155 -0.57 -3.53 -12.97
C ASP A 155 -0.69 -2.25 -12.12
N SER A 156 -0.64 -2.38 -10.80
CA SER A 156 -0.76 -1.20 -9.95
C SER A 156 -0.06 -1.32 -8.60
N MET A 157 0.87 -0.40 -8.37
CA MET A 157 1.42 -0.14 -7.03
C MET A 157 0.35 0.33 -6.04
N GLY A 158 -0.77 0.86 -6.53
CA GLY A 158 -1.93 1.26 -5.72
C GLY A 158 -2.66 0.10 -5.05
N ALA A 159 -2.44 -1.14 -5.49
CA ALA A 159 -2.91 -2.35 -4.81
C ALA A 159 -2.10 -2.67 -3.53
N LEU A 160 -0.96 -2.01 -3.32
CA LEU A 160 -0.08 -2.22 -2.16
C LEU A 160 -0.22 -1.13 -1.09
N LEU A 161 -1.27 -0.29 -1.16
CA LEU A 161 -1.52 0.70 -0.12
C LEU A 161 -1.77 0.03 1.24
N ASN A 162 -2.55 -1.06 1.27
CA ASN A 162 -2.71 -1.91 2.44
C ASN A 162 -2.73 -3.37 1.97
N PRO A 163 -1.55 -4.01 1.81
CA PRO A 163 -1.46 -5.31 1.17
C PRO A 163 -2.36 -6.36 1.85
N GLU A 164 -2.42 -6.38 3.17
CA GLU A 164 -3.27 -7.29 3.97
C GLU A 164 -4.79 -7.14 3.74
N MET A 165 -5.21 -5.99 3.20
CA MET A 165 -6.61 -5.69 2.89
C MET A 165 -6.98 -6.02 1.44
N VAL A 166 -6.07 -6.56 0.64
CA VAL A 166 -6.33 -6.90 -0.75
C VAL A 166 -6.54 -8.40 -0.90
N HIS A 167 -7.69 -8.78 -1.47
CA HIS A 167 -8.04 -10.15 -1.81
C HIS A 167 -8.39 -10.25 -3.30
N LEU A 168 -7.59 -11.00 -4.05
CA LEU A 168 -7.73 -11.23 -5.49
C LEU A 168 -7.86 -12.73 -5.75
N GLU A 169 -9.00 -13.13 -6.30
CA GLU A 169 -9.28 -14.52 -6.68
C GLU A 169 -8.76 -14.86 -8.08
N ARG A 170 -9.03 -16.09 -8.56
CA ARG A 170 -8.58 -16.58 -9.87
C ARG A 170 -9.01 -15.61 -10.99
N GLY A 171 -8.11 -15.33 -11.92
CA GLY A 171 -8.39 -14.48 -13.09
C GLY A 171 -8.65 -13.00 -12.77
N ALA A 172 -8.64 -12.61 -11.49
CA ALA A 172 -8.84 -11.23 -11.10
C ALA A 172 -7.78 -10.32 -11.72
N SER A 173 -8.21 -9.15 -12.19
CA SER A 173 -7.35 -8.21 -12.89
C SER A 173 -7.51 -6.78 -12.39
N VAL A 174 -6.37 -6.15 -12.12
CA VAL A 174 -6.28 -4.77 -11.62
C VAL A 174 -5.46 -3.96 -12.61
N GLY A 175 -6.13 -3.00 -13.23
CA GLY A 175 -5.59 -2.16 -14.30
C GLY A 175 -4.60 -1.12 -13.81
N HIS A 176 -3.93 -0.53 -14.81
CA HIS A 176 -2.84 0.42 -14.61
C HIS A 176 -3.20 1.55 -13.65
N ASN A 177 -2.40 1.75 -12.60
CA ASN A 177 -2.59 2.84 -11.63
C ASN A 177 -3.94 2.86 -10.90
N ALA A 178 -4.65 1.72 -10.82
CA ALA A 178 -5.84 1.60 -9.97
C ALA A 178 -5.49 1.66 -8.47
N LEU A 179 -6.36 2.23 -7.65
CA LEU A 179 -6.15 2.37 -6.21
C LEU A 179 -7.11 1.45 -5.45
N LEU A 180 -6.57 0.51 -4.68
CA LEU A 180 -7.35 -0.34 -3.78
C LEU A 180 -7.10 0.14 -2.35
N PHE A 181 -7.99 0.97 -1.84
CA PHE A 181 -7.87 1.53 -0.50
C PHE A 181 -8.34 0.52 0.54
N GLY A 182 -7.41 0.01 1.34
CA GLY A 182 -7.74 -0.84 2.49
C GLY A 182 -8.12 -0.07 3.75
N HIS A 183 -8.05 1.26 3.73
CA HIS A 183 -8.44 2.10 4.88
C HIS A 183 -9.09 3.43 4.48
N VAL A 184 -9.85 4.00 5.42
CA VAL A 184 -10.46 5.34 5.31
C VAL A 184 -10.37 6.08 6.64
N TYR A 185 -10.24 7.40 6.56
CA TYR A 185 -10.29 8.29 7.72
C TYR A 185 -11.74 8.67 8.02
N GLU A 186 -12.23 8.30 9.20
CA GLU A 186 -13.57 8.67 9.65
C GLU A 186 -13.52 9.89 10.57
N GLY A 187 -14.13 10.97 10.08
CA GLY A 187 -14.16 12.27 10.73
C GLY A 187 -14.71 12.22 12.14
N GLU A 188 -15.84 11.56 12.40
CA GLU A 188 -16.55 11.60 13.70
C GLU A 188 -15.79 10.96 14.87
N ALA A 189 -14.77 10.14 14.61
CA ALA A 189 -13.99 9.47 15.66
C ALA A 189 -12.49 9.76 15.59
N GLY A 190 -12.01 10.44 14.55
CA GLY A 190 -10.57 10.64 14.30
C GLY A 190 -9.83 9.31 14.13
N LYS A 191 -10.51 8.30 13.56
CA LYS A 191 -10.00 6.93 13.43
C LYS A 191 -9.76 6.58 11.96
N VAL A 192 -8.71 5.82 11.74
CA VAL A 192 -8.41 5.08 10.52
C VAL A 192 -9.08 3.73 10.66
N LYS A 193 -10.10 3.46 9.83
CA LYS A 193 -10.77 2.15 9.78
C LYS A 193 -10.27 1.34 8.60
N PHE A 194 -10.08 0.05 8.82
CA PHE A 194 -9.59 -0.89 7.82
C PHE A 194 -10.75 -1.75 7.27
N GLY A 195 -10.76 -1.94 5.96
CA GLY A 195 -11.79 -2.72 5.26
C GLY A 195 -11.18 -3.40 4.04
N ARG A 196 -11.43 -4.70 3.91
CA ARG A 196 -10.87 -5.51 2.83
C ARG A 196 -11.51 -5.14 1.49
N VAL A 197 -10.69 -4.96 0.47
CA VAL A 197 -11.12 -4.88 -0.93
C VAL A 197 -11.01 -6.28 -1.53
N HIS A 198 -12.13 -6.77 -2.06
CA HIS A 198 -12.24 -8.10 -2.63
C HIS A 198 -12.56 -8.00 -4.12
N VAL A 199 -11.78 -8.71 -4.93
CA VAL A 199 -12.02 -8.90 -6.37
C VAL A 199 -12.21 -10.40 -6.60
N GLY A 200 -13.45 -10.78 -6.92
CA GLY A 200 -13.86 -12.15 -7.19
C GLY A 200 -13.27 -12.73 -8.47
N GLU A 201 -13.70 -13.94 -8.81
CA GLU A 201 -13.19 -14.67 -9.96
C GLU A 201 -13.46 -13.91 -11.26
N ASP A 202 -12.43 -13.74 -12.10
CA ASP A 202 -12.48 -12.97 -13.34
C ASP A 202 -13.00 -11.52 -13.18
N GLY A 203 -12.98 -10.99 -11.95
CA GLY A 203 -13.35 -9.60 -11.66
C GLY A 203 -12.29 -8.62 -12.17
N PHE A 204 -12.74 -7.45 -12.64
CA PHE A 204 -11.87 -6.42 -13.22
C PHE A 204 -12.02 -5.08 -12.50
N VAL A 205 -10.88 -4.53 -12.06
CA VAL A 205 -10.75 -3.15 -11.59
C VAL A 205 -10.00 -2.35 -12.64
N GLY A 206 -10.69 -1.42 -13.29
CA GLY A 206 -10.17 -0.65 -14.42
C GLY A 206 -9.02 0.28 -14.06
N SER A 207 -8.25 0.66 -15.09
CA SER A 207 -7.12 1.57 -14.93
C SER A 207 -7.53 2.89 -14.27
N ARG A 208 -6.76 3.33 -13.28
CA ARG A 208 -7.03 4.53 -12.47
C ARG A 208 -8.40 4.54 -11.78
N ALA A 209 -9.08 3.39 -11.69
CA ALA A 209 -10.25 3.26 -10.85
C ALA A 209 -9.85 3.30 -9.37
N VAL A 210 -10.82 3.61 -8.51
CA VAL A 210 -10.63 3.67 -7.07
C VAL A 210 -11.65 2.75 -6.40
N ALA A 211 -11.17 1.74 -5.70
CA ALA A 211 -11.98 0.89 -4.84
C ALA A 211 -11.76 1.30 -3.38
N MET A 212 -12.80 1.84 -2.74
CA MET A 212 -12.77 2.25 -1.33
C MET A 212 -12.81 1.03 -0.39
N PRO A 213 -12.54 1.20 0.92
CA PRO A 213 -12.52 0.08 1.86
C PRO A 213 -13.84 -0.68 1.88
N GLY A 214 -13.75 -2.00 1.92
CA GLY A 214 -14.92 -2.89 1.96
C GLY A 214 -15.57 -3.15 0.59
N VAL A 215 -15.07 -2.55 -0.50
CA VAL A 215 -15.59 -2.80 -1.85
C VAL A 215 -15.46 -4.28 -2.21
N LYS A 216 -16.51 -4.83 -2.82
CA LYS A 216 -16.55 -6.19 -3.35
C LYS A 216 -16.89 -6.12 -4.83
N VAL A 217 -15.93 -6.47 -5.68
CA VAL A 217 -16.18 -6.77 -7.09
C VAL A 217 -16.57 -8.24 -7.14
N GLU A 218 -17.82 -8.52 -7.50
CA GLU A 218 -18.33 -9.89 -7.65
C GLU A 218 -17.62 -10.62 -8.79
N ASP A 219 -17.86 -11.93 -8.91
CA ASP A 219 -17.33 -12.74 -10.01
C ASP A 219 -17.78 -12.16 -11.36
N GLY A 220 -16.82 -11.96 -12.26
CA GLY A 220 -17.02 -11.24 -13.54
C GLY A 220 -17.40 -9.76 -13.40
N GLY A 221 -17.41 -9.21 -12.19
CA GLY A 221 -17.73 -7.81 -11.92
C GLY A 221 -16.75 -6.85 -12.59
N TYR A 222 -17.25 -5.70 -13.04
CA TYR A 222 -16.46 -4.72 -13.78
C TYR A 222 -16.55 -3.34 -13.14
N LEU A 223 -15.48 -2.91 -12.46
CA LEU A 223 -15.30 -1.51 -12.06
C LEU A 223 -14.59 -0.77 -13.20
N GLY A 224 -15.30 0.14 -13.86
CA GLY A 224 -14.77 0.85 -15.03
C GLY A 224 -13.52 1.69 -14.74
N ALA A 225 -12.73 1.94 -15.78
CA ALA A 225 -11.59 2.85 -15.70
C ALA A 225 -12.04 4.26 -15.24
N LEU A 226 -11.24 4.90 -14.38
CA LEU A 226 -11.54 6.21 -13.76
C LEU A 226 -12.81 6.24 -12.88
N CYS A 227 -13.47 5.10 -12.64
CA CYS A 227 -14.61 5.04 -11.73
C CYS A 227 -14.18 4.97 -10.27
N LEU A 228 -15.09 5.36 -9.39
CA LEU A 228 -14.96 5.25 -7.93
C LEU A 228 -16.06 4.31 -7.44
N ALA A 229 -15.67 3.20 -6.81
CA ALA A 229 -16.57 2.40 -5.99
C ALA A 229 -16.49 2.90 -4.55
N MET A 230 -17.64 3.31 -4.00
CA MET A 230 -17.75 3.85 -2.66
C MET A 230 -17.55 2.79 -1.57
N LYS A 231 -17.39 3.23 -0.33
CA LYS A 231 -17.16 2.33 0.81
C LYS A 231 -18.23 1.24 0.86
N GLU A 232 -17.80 -0.02 1.00
CA GLU A 232 -18.68 -1.20 1.09
C GLU A 232 -19.57 -1.44 -0.15
N GLU A 233 -19.30 -0.77 -1.28
CA GLU A 233 -20.07 -0.96 -2.52
C GLU A 233 -19.82 -2.33 -3.14
N ILE A 234 -20.89 -2.91 -3.70
CA ILE A 234 -20.84 -4.18 -4.45
C ILE A 234 -20.89 -3.86 -5.94
N VAL A 235 -19.79 -4.12 -6.64
CA VAL A 235 -19.67 -3.94 -8.10
C VAL A 235 -20.05 -5.24 -8.79
N ARG A 236 -21.11 -5.18 -9.60
CA ARG A 236 -21.69 -6.36 -10.27
C ARG A 236 -21.39 -6.39 -11.76
N HIS A 237 -21.51 -7.57 -12.35
CA HIS A 237 -21.52 -7.73 -13.80
C HIS A 237 -22.78 -7.07 -14.39
N LYS A 238 -22.62 -6.11 -15.31
CA LYS A 238 -23.73 -5.59 -16.12
C LYS A 238 -23.88 -6.50 -17.34
N LEU A 239 -24.96 -7.27 -17.38
CA LEU A 239 -25.44 -7.96 -18.59
C LEU A 239 -25.84 -6.96 -19.68
#